data_AF-A0A530ARF2-F1
#
_entry.id   AF-A0A530ARF2-F1
#
_cell.length_a   1.000
_cell.length_b   1.000
_cell.length_c   1.000
_cell.angle_alpha   90.00
_cell.angle_beta   90.00
_cell.angle_gamma   90.00
#
_symmetry.space_group_name_H-M   'P 1'
#
loop_
_entity.id
_entity.type
_entity.pdbx_description
1 polymer ?
#
loop_
_entity_poly.entity_id
_entity_poly.type
_entity_poly.pdbx_seq_one_letter_code
_entity_poly.pdbx_strand_id
1 'polypeptide(L)'
;MGSRQFAVYDYSFQVFTVDAAGKVVERIGEMNNGAVARAAFEAAATQYTWSTIKLRNGGRLVRTVRTGGYDDKTKTVDILSRSD
;
A
#
# COMPACT_ATOMS: atom_id res chain seq x y z
N MET A 1 -10.40 15.58 21.22
CA MET A 1 -9.29 14.77 20.64
C MET A 1 -9.91 13.66 19.83
N GLY A 2 -9.79 13.69 18.50
CA GLY A 2 -10.37 12.66 17.64
C GLY A 2 -9.74 11.31 17.91
N SER A 3 -10.57 10.27 17.97
CA SER A 3 -10.16 8.87 18.12
C SER A 3 -9.07 8.55 17.10
N ARG A 4 -7.85 8.28 17.58
CA ARG A 4 -6.76 7.72 16.77
C ARG A 4 -7.19 6.32 16.35
N GLN A 5 -7.96 6.22 15.26
CA GLN A 5 -8.55 4.97 14.78
C GLN A 5 -7.48 3.92 14.41
N PHE A 6 -6.21 4.33 14.39
CA PHE A 6 -5.06 3.49 14.11
C PHE A 6 -3.97 3.76 15.15
N ALA A 7 -4.05 3.09 16.29
CA ALA A 7 -2.88 2.90 17.14
C ALA A 7 -1.87 2.08 16.33
N VAL A 8 -1.01 2.80 15.63
CA VAL A 8 0.14 2.25 14.92
C VAL A 8 1.04 1.65 16.01
N TYR A 9 0.98 0.34 16.19
CA TYR A 9 1.98 -0.34 17.01
C TYR A 9 3.33 -0.16 16.32
N ASP A 10 4.34 0.31 17.04
CA ASP A 10 5.66 0.70 16.49
C ASP A 10 6.43 -0.43 15.79
N TYR A 11 5.86 -1.63 15.71
CA TYR A 11 6.44 -2.82 15.10
C TYR A 11 5.56 -3.52 14.05
N SER A 12 4.44 -2.90 13.64
CA SER A 12 3.58 -3.46 12.59
C SER A 12 3.86 -2.77 11.24
N PHE A 13 4.23 -3.55 10.23
CA PHE A 13 4.17 -3.12 8.84
C PHE A 13 2.70 -3.11 8.38
N GLN A 14 2.30 -2.07 7.68
CA GLN A 14 0.94 -1.91 7.17
C GLN A 14 0.99 -1.61 5.68
N VAL A 15 0.19 -2.35 4.91
CA VAL A 15 -0.04 -2.10 3.48
C VAL A 15 -1.46 -1.56 3.34
N PHE A 16 -1.61 -0.41 2.70
CA PHE A 16 -2.91 0.24 2.53
C PHE A 16 -2.99 1.01 1.23
N THR A 17 -4.21 1.18 0.73
CA THR A 17 -4.52 2.06 -0.40
C THR A 17 -4.99 3.42 0.11
N VAL A 18 -4.66 4.47 -0.63
CA VAL A 18 -5.14 5.83 -0.34
C VAL A 18 -5.89 6.43 -1.52
N ASP A 19 -6.82 7.33 -1.22
CA ASP A 19 -7.48 8.15 -2.22
C ASP A 19 -6.58 9.30 -2.71
N ALA A 20 -7.11 10.12 -3.62
CA ALA A 20 -6.41 11.30 -4.14
C ALA A 20 -6.08 12.35 -3.07
N ALA A 21 -6.82 12.37 -1.94
CA ALA A 21 -6.55 13.25 -0.80
C ALA A 21 -5.55 12.62 0.21
N GLY A 22 -5.05 11.42 -0.07
CA GLY A 22 -4.12 10.69 0.80
C GLY A 22 -4.78 10.03 2.00
N LYS A 23 -6.12 9.97 2.05
CA LYS A 23 -6.86 9.26 3.11
C LYS A 23 -6.84 7.77 2.81
N VAL A 24 -6.65 6.97 3.86
CA VAL A 24 -6.71 5.51 3.75
C VAL A 24 -8.12 5.08 3.33
N VAL A 25 -8.20 4.39 2.18
CA VAL A 25 -9.43 3.81 1.66
C VAL A 25 -9.57 2.38 2.17
N GLU A 26 -8.49 1.61 2.08
CA GLU A 26 -8.47 0.21 2.49
C GLU A 26 -7.13 -0.17 3.12
N ARG A 27 -7.18 -1.03 4.14
CA ARG A 27 -5.98 -1.71 4.67
C ARG A 27 -5.92 -3.11 4.09
N ILE A 28 -4.96 -3.33 3.20
CA ILE A 28 -4.71 -4.62 2.55
C ILE A 28 -4.18 -5.64 3.54
N GLY A 29 -3.31 -5.22 4.46
CA GLY A 29 -2.76 -6.11 5.45
C GLY A 29 -1.93 -5.42 6.53
N GLU A 30 -1.79 -6.12 7.64
CA GLU A 30 -0.89 -5.79 8.74
C GLU A 30 -0.01 -7.00 9.05
N MET A 31 1.30 -6.78 9.08
CA MET A 31 2.29 -7.85 9.24
C MET A 31 3.38 -7.43 10.20
N ASN A 32 3.86 -8.36 11.02
CA ASN A 32 5.00 -8.11 11.92
C ASN A 32 6.35 -8.35 11.23
N ASN A 33 6.36 -8.98 10.05
CA ASN A 33 7.57 -9.28 9.30
C ASN A 33 7.65 -8.42 8.03
N GLY A 34 8.74 -7.67 7.88
CA GLY A 34 8.95 -6.76 6.74
C GLY A 34 9.07 -7.46 5.39
N ALA A 35 9.60 -8.69 5.34
CA ALA A 35 9.69 -9.45 4.10
C ALA A 35 8.28 -9.86 3.61
N VAL A 36 7.42 -10.29 4.54
CA VAL A 36 6.02 -10.63 4.24
C VAL A 36 5.25 -9.38 3.82
N ALA A 37 5.45 -8.27 4.51
CA ALA A 37 4.82 -6.99 4.16
C ALA A 37 5.23 -6.49 2.77
N ARG A 38 6.50 -6.66 2.41
CA ARG A 38 7.00 -6.31 1.08
C ARG A 38 6.44 -7.23 0.00
N ALA A 39 6.34 -8.53 0.27
CA ALA A 39 5.69 -9.46 -0.65
C ALA A 39 4.21 -9.11 -0.88
N ALA A 40 3.48 -8.79 0.19
CA ALA A 40 2.08 -8.36 0.09
C ALA A 40 1.93 -7.01 -0.63
N PHE A 41 2.85 -6.07 -0.41
CA PHE A 41 2.90 -4.80 -1.13
C PHE A 41 3.11 -5.00 -2.64
N GLU A 42 4.04 -5.86 -3.04
CA GLU A 42 4.26 -6.16 -4.46
C GLU A 42 3.09 -6.95 -5.07
N ALA A 43 2.47 -7.87 -4.31
CA ALA A 43 1.26 -8.56 -4.75
C ALA A 43 0.07 -7.60 -4.92
N ALA A 44 -0.07 -6.61 -4.05
CA ALA A 44 -1.09 -5.57 -4.22
C ALA A 44 -0.82 -4.73 -5.48
N ALA A 45 0.44 -4.40 -5.75
CA ALA A 45 0.82 -3.62 -6.93
C ALA A 45 0.44 -4.29 -8.26
N THR A 46 0.32 -5.62 -8.30
CA THR A 46 -0.07 -6.36 -9.51
C THR A 46 -1.58 -6.56 -9.66
N GLN A 47 -2.37 -6.31 -8.62
CA GLN A 47 -3.82 -6.60 -8.61
C GLN A 47 -4.68 -5.34 -8.60
N TYR A 48 -4.25 -4.29 -7.88
CA TYR A 48 -5.05 -3.08 -7.72
C TYR A 48 -4.81 -2.12 -8.88
N THR A 49 -5.87 -1.74 -9.59
CA THR A 49 -5.80 -0.75 -10.67
C THR A 49 -6.08 0.66 -10.17
N TRP A 50 -5.51 1.66 -10.83
CA TRP A 50 -5.74 3.09 -10.56
C TRP A 50 -5.60 3.48 -9.09
N SER A 51 -4.70 2.81 -8.37
CA SER A 51 -4.61 2.90 -6.92
C SER A 51 -3.25 3.43 -6.48
N THR A 52 -3.22 4.11 -5.33
CA THR A 52 -1.96 4.46 -4.66
C THR A 52 -1.81 3.57 -3.44
N ILE A 53 -0.88 2.62 -3.50
CA ILE A 53 -0.59 1.68 -2.41
C ILE A 53 0.62 2.20 -1.65
N LYS A 54 0.55 2.14 -0.32
CA LYS A 54 1.60 2.57 0.59
C LYS A 54 1.97 1.45 1.54
N LEU A 55 3.28 1.24 1.71
CA LEU A 55 3.84 0.42 2.77
C LEU A 55 4.37 1.34 3.85
N ARG A 56 3.90 1.13 5.07
CA ARG A 56 4.31 1.86 6.27
C ARG A 56 4.88 0.87 7.28
N ASN A 57 5.86 1.32 8.06
CA ASN A 57 6.34 0.61 9.23
C ASN A 57 6.20 1.55 10.43
N GLY A 58 5.32 1.22 11.36
CA GLY A 58 5.03 2.11 12.47
C GLY A 58 4.66 3.51 11.97
N GLY A 59 5.25 4.56 12.51
CA GLY A 59 5.03 5.94 12.08
C GLY A 59 5.45 6.27 10.64
N ARG A 60 6.37 5.49 10.05
CA ARG A 60 7.18 5.85 8.89
C ARG A 60 6.63 5.27 7.58
N LEU A 61 6.48 6.12 6.56
CA LEU A 61 6.27 5.65 5.18
C LEU A 61 7.56 5.04 4.64
N VAL A 62 7.46 3.81 4.14
CA VAL A 62 8.61 3.04 3.64
C VAL A 62 8.61 2.98 2.12
N ARG A 63 7.44 2.81 1.49
CA ARG A 63 7.30 2.77 0.04
C ARG A 63 5.94 3.27 -0.40
N THR A 64 5.88 3.80 -1.62
CA THR A 64 4.63 4.08 -2.32
C THR A 64 4.73 3.55 -3.75
N VAL A 65 3.64 2.97 -4.23
CA VAL A 65 3.48 2.65 -5.65
C VAL A 65 2.14 3.18 -6.13
N ARG A 66 2.15 3.73 -7.33
CA ARG A 66 0.93 4.14 -8.03
C ARG A 66 0.72 3.20 -9.21
N THR A 67 -0.43 2.58 -9.26
CA THR A 67 -0.83 1.65 -10.32
C THR A 67 -1.71 2.35 -11.34
N GLY A 68 -1.62 1.88 -12.58
CA GLY A 68 -2.41 2.32 -13.73
C GLY A 68 -3.56 1.36 -14.01
N GLY A 69 -4.01 1.35 -15.26
CA GLY A 69 -5.03 0.42 -15.72
C GLY A 69 -4.51 -1.00 -15.83
N TYR A 70 -5.45 -1.95 -15.88
CA TYR A 70 -5.17 -3.31 -16.32
C TYR A 70 -5.07 -3.33 -17.84
N ASP A 71 -3.96 -3.82 -18.37
CA ASP A 71 -3.80 -4.06 -19.80
C ASP A 71 -4.21 -5.50 -20.14
N ASP A 72 -5.26 -5.62 -20.95
CA ASP A 72 -5.80 -6.91 -21.36
C ASP A 72 -4.84 -7.72 -22.25
N LYS A 73 -3.90 -7.06 -22.95
CA LYS A 73 -2.94 -7.75 -23.82
C LYS A 73 -1.83 -8.43 -23.03
N THR A 74 -1.25 -7.69 -22.08
CA THR A 74 -0.16 -8.18 -21.23
C THR A 74 -0.65 -8.91 -19.99
N LYS A 75 -1.96 -8.82 -19.68
CA LYS A 75 -2.61 -9.36 -18.49
C LYS A 75 -1.98 -8.84 -17.19
N THR A 76 -1.46 -7.62 -17.23
CA THR A 76 -0.76 -6.98 -16.10
C THR A 76 -1.36 -5.61 -15.76
N VAL A 77 -1.12 -5.17 -14.54
CA VAL A 77 -1.41 -3.80 -14.10
C VAL A 77 -0.16 -2.95 -14.28
N ASP A 78 -0.32 -1.82 -14.95
CA ASP A 78 0.79 -0.88 -15.15
C ASP A 78 1.25 -0.25 -13.84
N ILE A 79 2.55 -0.03 -13.71
CA ILE A 79 3.12 0.74 -12.60
C ILE A 79 3.48 2.14 -13.10
N LEU A 80 2.73 3.15 -12.66
CA LEU A 80 2.92 4.54 -13.08
C LEU A 80 4.10 5.21 -12.37
N SER A 81 4.31 4.88 -11.09
CA SER A 81 5.43 5.44 -10.31
C SER A 81 5.73 4.60 -9.08
N ARG A 82 7.01 4.57 -8.67
CA ARG A 82 7.49 4.00 -7.40
C ARG A 82 8.30 5.04 -6.64
N SER A 83 8.15 5.06 -5.32
CA SER A 83 9.02 5.82 -4.43
C SER A 83 9.33 5.00 -3.17
N ASP A 84 10.58 5.11 -2.71
CA ASP A 84 11.13 4.52 -1.49
C ASP A 84 11.42 5.64 -0.47
#